data_AF-A0A7C7L2G1-F1
#
_entry.id   AF-A0A7C7L2G1-F1
#
_cell.length_a   1.000
_cell.length_b   1.000
_cell.length_c   1.000
_cell.angle_alpha   90.00
_cell.angle_beta   90.00
_cell.angle_gamma   90.00
#
_symmetry.space_group_name_H-M   'P 1'
#
loop_
_entity.id
_entity.type
_entity.pdbx_description
1 polymer ?
#
loop_
_entity_poly.entity_id
_entity_poly.type
_entity_poly.pdbx_seq_one_letter_code
_entity_poly.pdbx_strand_id
1 'polypeptide(L)'
;QLTNQPTNQLTNQPTIYACGPEPMLVALRRLCRERTIPGQLSVERYMKCGFGICGQCALDGYLVCQDGPVFDVEQLDGLRDFGHAHRSATGRRLPIR
;
A
#
# COMPACT_ATOMS: atom_id res chain seq x y z
N GLN A 1 46.07 -17.83 -11.25
CA GLN A 1 44.73 -18.41 -10.99
C GLN A 1 43.88 -17.30 -10.39
N LEU A 2 43.34 -16.43 -11.24
CA LEU A 2 42.50 -15.31 -10.81
C LEU A 2 41.09 -15.87 -10.63
N THR A 3 40.63 -15.89 -9.39
CA THR A 3 39.31 -16.38 -8.98
C THR A 3 38.22 -15.60 -9.70
N ASN A 4 37.42 -16.30 -10.50
CA ASN A 4 36.19 -15.79 -11.09
C ASN A 4 35.26 -15.26 -9.98
N GLN A 5 35.29 -13.95 -9.74
CA GLN A 5 34.22 -13.27 -9.04
C GLN A 5 33.01 -13.23 -9.98
N PRO A 6 31.82 -13.70 -9.55
CA PRO A 6 30.63 -13.61 -10.39
C PRO A 6 30.35 -12.13 -10.66
N THR A 7 30.33 -11.80 -11.94
CA THR A 7 30.03 -10.48 -12.47
C THR A 7 28.65 -10.06 -11.97
N ASN A 8 28.61 -8.91 -11.30
CA ASN A 8 27.42 -8.19 -10.84
C ASN A 8 26.32 -8.17 -11.91
N GLN A 9 25.36 -9.10 -11.84
CA GLN A 9 24.10 -9.02 -12.55
C GLN A 9 23.16 -8.19 -11.69
N LEU A 10 23.06 -6.88 -11.94
CA LEU A 10 21.92 -6.12 -11.43
C LEU A 10 20.66 -6.73 -12.06
N THR A 11 19.95 -7.56 -11.31
CA THR A 11 18.62 -8.04 -11.69
C THR A 11 17.71 -6.81 -11.74
N ASN A 12 17.56 -6.22 -12.93
CA ASN A 12 16.76 -5.03 -13.16
C ASN A 12 15.26 -5.41 -13.12
N GLN A 13 14.80 -5.89 -11.97
CA GLN A 13 13.40 -6.21 -11.75
C GLN A 13 12.63 -4.90 -11.61
N PRO A 14 11.63 -4.64 -12.47
CA PRO A 14 10.86 -3.41 -12.37
C PRO A 14 10.06 -3.41 -11.06
N THR A 15 9.97 -2.24 -10.41
CA THR A 15 9.14 -2.01 -9.22
C THR A 15 7.98 -1.09 -9.58
N ILE A 16 6.78 -1.41 -9.09
CA ILE A 16 5.58 -0.59 -9.32
C ILE A 16 5.39 0.39 -8.17
N TYR A 17 5.25 1.67 -8.50
CA TYR A 17 4.85 2.72 -7.56
C TYR A 17 3.54 3.33 -8.04
N ALA A 18 2.56 3.49 -7.16
CA ALA A 18 1.28 4.07 -7.56
C ALA A 18 0.58 4.84 -6.43
N CYS A 19 -0.16 5.86 -6.84
CA CYS A 19 -1.12 6.60 -6.04
C CYS A 19 -2.40 6.80 -6.88
N GLY A 20 -3.56 6.80 -6.26
CA GLY A 20 -4.83 7.03 -6.94
C GLY A 20 -5.99 6.26 -6.30
N PRO A 21 -7.15 6.19 -6.98
CA PRO A 21 -8.33 5.56 -6.44
C PRO A 21 -8.06 4.15 -5.94
N GLU A 22 -8.56 3.82 -4.77
CA GLU A 22 -8.28 2.53 -4.13
C GLU A 22 -8.65 1.31 -4.98
N PRO A 23 -9.74 1.27 -5.78
CA PRO A 23 -9.98 0.17 -6.71
C PRO A 23 -8.86 -0.03 -7.73
N MET A 24 -8.22 1.06 -8.18
CA MET A 24 -7.04 1.00 -9.06
C MET A 24 -5.85 0.38 -8.33
N LEU A 25 -5.62 0.78 -7.07
CA LEU A 25 -4.54 0.21 -6.24
C LEU A 25 -4.76 -1.27 -5.95
N VAL A 26 -6.00 -1.72 -5.73
CA VAL A 26 -6.35 -3.13 -5.57
C VAL A 26 -6.00 -3.93 -6.84
N ALA A 27 -6.28 -3.39 -8.03
CA ALA A 27 -5.93 -4.01 -9.30
C ALA A 27 -4.40 -4.10 -9.47
N LEU A 28 -3.67 -3.04 -9.14
CA LEU A 28 -2.21 -3.03 -9.18
C LEU A 28 -1.59 -4.00 -8.18
N ARG A 29 -2.09 -4.05 -6.93
CA ARG A 29 -1.67 -5.05 -5.94
C ARG A 29 -1.85 -6.47 -6.48
N ARG A 30 -2.99 -6.76 -7.13
CA ARG A 30 -3.23 -8.06 -7.78
C ARG A 30 -2.19 -8.35 -8.86
N LEU A 31 -1.92 -7.39 -9.74
CA LEU A 31 -0.90 -7.51 -10.78
C LEU A 31 0.50 -7.77 -10.21
N CYS A 32 0.88 -7.03 -9.17
CA CYS A 32 2.15 -7.22 -8.46
C CYS A 32 2.28 -8.65 -7.93
N ARG A 33 1.23 -9.18 -7.29
CA ARG A 33 1.22 -10.57 -6.78
C ARG A 33 1.27 -11.61 -7.89
N GLU A 34 0.48 -11.43 -8.94
CA GLU A 34 0.44 -12.39 -10.07
C GLU A 34 1.76 -12.46 -10.85
N ARG A 35 2.54 -11.38 -10.89
CA ARG A 35 3.79 -11.29 -11.64
C ARG A 35 5.04 -11.31 -10.76
N THR A 36 4.87 -11.45 -9.45
CA THR A 36 5.95 -11.38 -8.46
C THR A 36 6.78 -10.11 -8.65
N ILE A 37 6.10 -8.99 -8.89
CA ILE A 37 6.70 -7.65 -9.05
C ILE A 37 6.58 -6.95 -7.70
N PRO A 38 7.70 -6.47 -7.11
CA PRO A 38 7.63 -5.65 -5.91
C PRO A 38 6.86 -4.35 -6.20
N GLY A 39 6.18 -3.81 -5.20
CA GLY A 39 5.52 -2.52 -5.37
C GLY A 39 5.17 -1.83 -4.06
N GLN A 40 4.99 -0.51 -4.20
CA GLN A 40 4.60 0.38 -3.11
C GLN A 40 3.40 1.23 -3.54
N LEU A 41 2.34 1.19 -2.74
CA LEU A 41 1.07 1.84 -3.04
C LEU A 41 0.77 2.88 -1.98
N SER A 42 0.55 4.12 -2.42
CA SER A 42 0.12 5.22 -1.54
C SER A 42 -1.40 5.15 -1.36
N VAL A 43 -1.84 4.77 -0.16
CA VAL A 43 -3.25 4.59 0.17
C VAL A 43 -3.83 5.87 0.76
N GLU A 44 -4.93 6.34 0.19
CA GLU A 44 -5.63 7.53 0.67
C GLU A 44 -6.71 7.18 1.71
N ARG A 45 -6.76 7.94 2.80
CA ARG A 45 -7.81 7.87 3.83
C ARG A 45 -8.19 9.27 4.26
N TYR A 46 -9.38 9.45 4.84
CA TYR A 46 -9.78 10.73 5.39
C TYR A 46 -8.92 11.07 6.62
N MET A 47 -8.05 12.07 6.49
CA MET A 47 -7.18 12.56 7.55
C MET A 47 -7.77 13.80 8.20
N LYS A 48 -8.38 13.64 9.38
CA LYS A 48 -8.88 14.78 10.17
C LYS A 48 -7.78 15.49 10.94
N CYS A 49 -7.03 14.74 11.76
CA CYS A 49 -5.97 15.31 12.60
C CYS A 49 -4.60 15.28 11.94
N GLY A 50 -4.24 14.23 11.20
CA GLY A 50 -2.92 14.07 10.58
C GLY A 50 -1.78 13.67 11.53
N PHE A 51 -2.02 13.58 12.85
CA PHE A 51 -0.98 13.23 13.85
C PHE A 51 -1.42 12.08 14.79
N GLY A 52 -2.35 11.24 14.33
CA GLY A 52 -2.67 9.94 14.93
C GLY A 52 -3.63 9.90 16.13
N ILE A 53 -4.17 11.04 16.59
CA ILE A 53 -5.08 11.03 17.75
C ILE A 53 -6.52 10.61 17.42
N CYS A 54 -7.01 10.87 16.21
CA CYS A 54 -8.44 10.77 15.91
C CYS A 54 -8.88 9.42 15.30
N GLY A 55 -7.94 8.62 14.79
CA GLY A 55 -8.25 7.33 14.16
C GLY A 55 -9.06 7.37 12.86
N GLN A 56 -9.40 8.54 12.31
CA GLN A 56 -10.22 8.59 11.08
C GLN A 56 -9.49 8.07 9.85
N CYS A 57 -8.16 8.13 9.84
CA CYS A 57 -7.34 7.54 8.79
C CYS A 57 -7.01 6.06 9.02
N ALA A 58 -7.74 5.37 9.92
CA ALA A 58 -7.48 3.98 10.22
C ALA A 58 -7.64 3.08 8.99
N LEU A 59 -6.71 2.15 8.86
CA LEU A 59 -6.69 1.06 7.91
C LEU A 59 -6.38 -0.22 8.72
N ASP A 60 -7.44 -0.89 9.18
CA ASP A 60 -7.36 -1.95 10.19
C ASP A 60 -6.51 -1.53 11.41
N GLY A 61 -5.33 -2.14 11.59
CA GLY A 61 -4.42 -1.88 12.71
C GLY A 61 -3.49 -0.68 12.52
N TYR A 62 -3.51 -0.05 11.34
CA TYR A 62 -2.61 1.05 10.98
C TYR A 62 -3.33 2.40 10.99
N LEU A 63 -2.61 3.46 11.33
CA LEU A 63 -3.01 4.84 11.11
C LEU A 63 -2.26 5.38 9.89
N VAL A 64 -2.95 5.58 8.77
CA VAL A 64 -2.31 5.99 7.51
C VAL A 64 -1.51 7.31 7.64
N CYS A 65 -1.87 8.22 8.55
CA CYS A 65 -1.11 9.45 8.78
C CYS A 65 0.18 9.26 9.60
N GLN A 66 0.42 8.10 10.22
CA GLN A 66 1.63 7.80 11.02
C GLN A 66 2.41 6.62 10.44
N ASP A 67 1.72 5.51 10.16
CA ASP A 67 2.31 4.27 9.66
C ASP A 67 2.39 4.23 8.12
N GLY A 68 1.60 5.08 7.45
CA GLY A 68 1.55 5.21 5.99
C GLY A 68 2.16 6.53 5.51
N PRO A 69 1.70 7.09 4.36
CA PRO A 69 0.60 6.62 3.50
C PRO A 69 1.01 5.52 2.52
N VAL A 70 2.32 5.24 2.41
CA VAL A 70 2.88 4.28 1.46
C VAL A 70 3.02 2.92 2.14
N PHE A 71 2.43 1.89 1.52
CA PHE A 71 2.50 0.51 2.00
C PHE A 71 3.08 -0.38 0.91
N ASP A 72 3.87 -1.37 1.30
CA ASP A 72 4.29 -2.44 0.41
C ASP A 72 3.08 -3.33 0.05
N VAL A 73 3.09 -3.91 -1.15
CA VAL A 73 1.98 -4.74 -1.63
C VAL A 73 1.71 -5.92 -0.68
N GLU A 74 2.74 -6.48 -0.02
CA GLU A 74 2.64 -7.56 0.96
C GLU A 74 1.83 -7.13 2.19
N GLN A 75 2.04 -5.91 2.68
CA GLN A 75 1.36 -5.39 3.86
C GLN A 75 -0.15 -5.28 3.63
N LEU A 76 -0.56 -5.07 2.38
CA LEU A 76 -1.96 -4.89 1.98
C LEU A 76 -2.73 -6.22 1.83
N ASP A 77 -2.07 -7.37 1.70
CA ASP A 77 -2.73 -8.66 1.41
C ASP A 77 -3.63 -9.18 2.54
N GLY A 78 -3.46 -8.67 3.76
CA GLY A 78 -4.24 -9.05 4.94
C GLY A 78 -5.22 -7.99 5.45
N LEU A 79 -5.28 -6.82 4.82
CA LEU A 79 -6.07 -5.70 5.33
C LEU A 79 -7.51 -5.80 4.81
N ARG A 80 -8.45 -6.00 5.74
CA ARG A 80 -9.87 -6.18 5.44
C ARG A 80 -10.52 -4.90 4.95
N ASP A 81 -10.03 -3.74 5.40
CA ASP A 81 -10.56 -2.45 4.97
C ASP A 81 -10.03 -2.06 3.58
N PHE A 82 -8.83 -2.51 3.20
CA PHE A 82 -8.25 -2.18 1.89
C PHE A 82 -9.10 -2.75 0.74
N GLY A 83 -9.57 -1.89 -0.16
CA GLY A 83 -10.46 -2.22 -1.27
C GLY A 83 -11.93 -2.40 -0.89
N HIS A 84 -12.28 -2.31 0.40
CA HIS A 84 -13.62 -2.65 0.87
C HIS A 84 -14.31 -1.49 1.59
N ALA A 85 -13.61 -0.79 2.48
CA ALA A 85 -14.19 0.33 3.21
C ALA A 85 -13.18 1.38 3.67
N HIS A 86 -13.67 2.60 3.86
CA HIS A 86 -12.96 3.69 4.53
C HIS A 86 -13.85 4.37 5.56
N ARG A 87 -13.29 5.23 6.41
CA ARG A 87 -14.08 6.09 7.32
C ARG A 87 -14.33 7.46 6.70
N SER A 88 -15.54 7.99 6.91
CA SER A 88 -15.91 9.36 6.54
C SER A 88 -15.44 10.39 7.57
N ALA A 89 -15.70 11.68 7.31
CA ALA A 89 -15.43 12.77 8.23
C ALA A 89 -16.11 12.64 9.62
N THR A 90 -17.23 11.93 9.70
CA THR A 90 -17.93 11.64 10.96
C THR A 90 -17.51 10.31 11.59
N GLY A 91 -16.53 9.62 11.01
CA GLY A 91 -16.03 8.32 11.48
C GLY A 91 -16.86 7.11 11.04
N ARG A 92 -17.96 7.32 10.29
CA ARG A 92 -18.80 6.24 9.74
C ARG A 92 -17.98 5.42 8.75
N ARG A 93 -18.06 4.08 8.84
CA ARG A 93 -17.46 3.16 7.85
C ARG A 93 -18.36 3.14 6.61
N LEU A 94 -17.78 3.47 5.45
CA LEU A 94 -18.43 3.54 4.15
C LEU A 94 -17.71 2.60 3.18
N PRO A 95 -18.42 1.96 2.23
CA PRO A 95 -17.78 1.13 1.23
C PRO A 95 -16.92 1.95 0.27
N ILE A 96 -15.84 1.35 -0.25
CA ILE A 96 -15.11 1.89 -1.40
C ILE A 96 -16.01 1.78 -2.64
N ARG A 97 -16.02 2.82 -3.47
CA ARG A 97 -16.79 2.89 -4.73
C ARG A 97 -15.87 2.75 -5.93
#